data_AF-N4XK36-F1
#
_entry.id   AF-N4XK36-F1
#
_cell.length_a   1.000
_cell.length_b   1.000
_cell.length_c   1.000
_cell.angle_alpha   90.00
_cell.angle_beta   90.00
_cell.angle_gamma   90.00
#
_symmetry.space_group_name_H-M   'P 1'
#
loop_
_entity.id
_entity.type
_entity.pdbx_description
1 polymer ?
#
loop_
_entity_poly.entity_id
_entity_poly.type
_entity_poly.pdbx_seq_one_letter_code
_entity_poly.pdbx_strand_id
1 'polypeptide(L)'
;ALSYDWCGPVFDHAIICNGKRLDINASLNACLKRRRSDWVEKPEFLWVDAICINQMEATELNQQLVSMDDIYRGALIVFIDSGDAPMEYSVGYDLTLRICVVRKMLDERVEDLVDEQL
;
A
#
# COMPACT_ATOMS: atom_id res chain seq x y z
N ALA A 1 -1.57 -3.07 -2.63
CA ALA A 1 -0.62 -2.63 -1.58
C ALA A 1 -1.07 -1.28 -1.01
N LEU A 2 -0.65 -0.93 0.20
CA LEU A 2 -0.91 0.37 0.83
C LEU A 2 0.36 1.22 0.90
N SER A 3 0.24 2.51 0.63
CA SER A 3 1.26 3.54 0.86
C SER A 3 0.63 4.64 1.70
N TYR A 4 1.29 5.03 2.77
CA TYR A 4 0.79 6.00 3.75
C TYR A 4 1.97 6.70 4.43
N ASP A 5 1.71 7.81 5.11
CA ASP A 5 2.75 8.53 5.82
C ASP A 5 3.25 7.76 7.05
N TRP A 6 4.56 7.53 7.14
CA TRP A 6 5.17 6.86 8.26
C TRP A 6 5.52 7.89 9.34
N CYS A 7 4.58 8.15 10.26
CA CYS A 7 4.72 9.10 11.36
C CYS A 7 5.67 8.60 12.50
N GLY A 8 6.66 7.77 12.16
CA GLY A 8 7.65 7.22 13.08
C GLY A 8 7.26 5.87 13.71
N PRO A 9 8.21 5.22 14.42
CA PRO A 9 8.07 3.86 14.95
C PRO A 9 7.37 3.82 16.33
N VAL A 10 6.28 4.57 16.49
CA VAL A 10 5.47 4.55 17.72
C VAL A 10 4.24 3.68 17.48
N PHE A 11 4.17 2.52 18.16
CA PHE A 11 3.13 1.51 18.00
C PHE A 11 2.17 1.50 19.21
N ASP A 12 1.38 2.57 19.34
CA ASP A 12 0.47 2.82 20.47
C ASP A 12 -1.02 2.51 20.15
N HIS A 13 -1.30 2.08 18.91
CA HIS A 13 -2.62 1.65 18.46
C HIS A 13 -2.62 0.15 18.20
N ALA A 14 -3.79 -0.46 18.03
CA ALA A 14 -3.88 -1.89 17.77
C ALA A 14 -5.05 -2.28 16.87
N ILE A 15 -4.82 -3.36 16.13
CA ILE A 15 -5.83 -4.07 15.35
C ILE A 15 -5.87 -5.54 15.76
N ILE A 16 -6.91 -6.25 15.34
CA ILE A 16 -6.99 -7.70 15.46
C ILE A 16 -6.72 -8.30 14.09
N CYS A 17 -5.65 -9.09 13.99
CA CYS A 17 -5.30 -9.85 12.80
C CYS A 17 -5.30 -11.35 13.16
N ASN A 18 -6.14 -12.15 12.49
CA ASN A 18 -6.27 -13.59 12.76
C ASN A 18 -6.48 -13.93 14.25
N GLY A 19 -7.32 -13.15 14.95
CA GLY A 19 -7.61 -13.32 16.37
C GLY A 19 -6.49 -12.88 17.33
N LYS A 20 -5.37 -12.37 16.82
CA LYS A 20 -4.26 -11.85 17.62
C LYS A 20 -4.26 -10.33 17.59
N ARG A 21 -3.93 -9.72 18.73
CA ARG A 21 -3.64 -8.29 18.81
C ARG A 21 -2.32 -8.01 18.09
N LEU A 22 -2.35 -7.05 17.19
CA LEU A 22 -1.16 -6.52 16.52
C LEU A 22 -1.11 -5.02 16.77
N ASP A 23 -0.01 -4.55 17.35
CA ASP A 23 0.19 -3.13 17.59
C ASP A 23 0.67 -2.45 16.29
N ILE A 24 0.10 -1.28 16.00
CA ILE A 24 0.32 -0.51 14.77
C ILE A 24 0.53 0.96 15.12
N ASN A 25 1.14 1.72 14.20
CA ASN A 25 1.29 3.16 14.39
C ASN A 25 -0.02 3.93 14.17
N ALA A 26 -0.08 5.16 14.69
CA ALA A 26 -1.25 6.02 14.61
C ALA A 26 -1.68 6.33 13.17
N SER A 27 -0.71 6.52 12.27
CA SER A 27 -0.97 6.85 10.87
C SER A 27 -1.67 5.70 10.15
N LEU A 28 -1.18 4.46 10.30
CA LEU A 28 -1.80 3.28 9.74
C LEU A 28 -3.20 3.06 10.31
N ASN A 29 -3.38 3.24 11.62
CA ASN A 29 -4.69 3.13 12.25
C ASN A 29 -5.69 4.14 11.66
N ALA A 30 -5.27 5.39 11.44
CA ALA A 30 -6.11 6.40 10.81
C ALA A 30 -6.44 6.06 9.35
N CYS A 31 -5.44 5.61 8.58
CA CYS A 31 -5.62 5.18 7.20
C CYS A 31 -6.63 4.03 7.07
N LEU A 32 -6.44 2.96 7.86
CA LEU A 32 -7.35 1.80 7.85
C LEU A 32 -8.78 2.18 8.23
N LYS A 33 -8.95 3.15 9.14
CA LYS A 33 -10.28 3.68 9.49
C LYS A 33 -10.93 4.47 8.36
N ARG A 34 -10.17 5.36 7.68
CA ARG A 34 -10.67 6.14 6.53
C ARG A 34 -11.15 5.24 5.40
N ARG A 35 -10.41 4.16 5.14
CA ARG A 35 -10.68 3.23 4.04
C ARG A 35 -11.57 2.04 4.42
N ARG A 36 -12.02 1.96 5.67
CA ARG A 36 -12.75 0.79 6.18
C ARG A 36 -13.96 0.44 5.32
N SER A 37 -14.73 1.44 4.86
CA SER A 37 -15.90 1.22 4.01
C SER A 37 -15.58 0.53 2.69
N ASP A 38 -14.42 0.83 2.10
CA ASP A 38 -14.01 0.31 0.79
C ASP A 38 -13.88 -1.22 0.80
N TRP A 39 -13.57 -1.80 1.97
CA TRP A 39 -13.27 -3.23 2.13
C TRP A 39 -14.38 -4.05 2.78
N VAL A 40 -15.48 -3.42 3.24
CA VAL A 40 -16.59 -4.13 3.90
C VAL A 40 -17.38 -4.98 2.91
N GLU A 41 -17.61 -4.48 1.69
CA GLU A 41 -18.43 -5.19 0.70
C GLU A 41 -17.62 -6.24 -0.08
N LYS A 42 -16.32 -6.01 -0.28
CA LYS A 42 -15.40 -6.91 -0.96
C LYS A 42 -14.07 -6.96 -0.22
N PRO A 43 -13.88 -7.93 0.71
CA PRO A 43 -12.59 -8.11 1.35
C PRO A 43 -11.56 -8.58 0.31
N GLU A 44 -10.54 -7.76 0.10
CA GLU A 44 -9.41 -8.06 -0.79
C GLU A 44 -8.13 -8.25 0.03
N PHE A 45 -7.13 -8.93 -0.57
CA PHE A 45 -5.81 -9.03 0.03
C PHE A 45 -5.11 -7.67 0.02
N LEU A 46 -4.81 -7.14 1.21
CA LEU A 46 -4.09 -5.88 1.37
C LEU A 46 -2.73 -6.13 2.00
N TRP A 47 -1.67 -5.81 1.25
CA TRP A 47 -0.32 -5.74 1.79
C TRP A 47 -0.09 -4.37 2.46
N VAL A 48 0.41 -4.40 3.69
CA VAL A 48 0.81 -3.24 4.50
C VAL A 48 2.14 -3.56 5.18
N ASP A 49 3.16 -2.74 4.97
CA ASP A 49 4.51 -2.95 5.50
C ASP A 49 4.56 -3.21 7.02
N ALA A 50 3.91 -2.40 7.84
CA ALA A 50 3.89 -2.52 9.30
C ALA A 50 3.22 -3.81 9.81
N ILE A 51 2.46 -4.49 8.96
CA ILE A 51 1.72 -5.72 9.30
C ILE A 51 2.39 -6.94 8.69
N CYS A 52 2.76 -6.85 7.42
CA CYS A 52 3.26 -7.96 6.63
C CYS A 52 4.77 -8.20 6.79
N ILE A 53 5.52 -7.19 7.25
CA ILE A 53 6.94 -7.32 7.56
C ILE A 53 7.10 -7.44 9.07
N ASN A 54 7.89 -8.41 9.52
CA ASN A 54 8.29 -8.46 10.91
C ASN A 54 9.24 -7.30 11.26
N GLN A 55 8.68 -6.24 11.82
CA GLN A 55 9.40 -5.01 12.17
C GLN A 55 10.46 -5.21 13.27
N MET A 56 10.43 -6.36 13.97
CA MET A 56 11.33 -6.64 15.09
C MET A 56 12.60 -7.42 14.68
N GLU A 57 12.65 -7.97 13.47
CA GLU A 57 13.76 -8.79 12.99
C GLU A 57 14.45 -8.07 11.83
N ALA A 58 15.66 -7.54 12.09
CA ALA A 58 16.36 -6.69 11.15
C ALA A 58 16.75 -7.41 9.85
N THR A 59 16.97 -8.73 9.90
CA THR A 59 17.36 -9.51 8.71
C THR A 59 16.19 -9.60 7.73
N GLU A 60 15.01 -10.00 8.20
CA GLU A 60 13.76 -10.06 7.46
C GLU A 60 13.37 -8.67 6.98
N LEU A 61 13.43 -7.65 7.84
CA LEU A 61 13.15 -6.27 7.46
C LEU A 61 14.00 -5.86 6.26
N ASN A 62 15.32 -6.03 6.33
CA ASN A 62 16.21 -5.67 5.23
C ASN A 62 15.93 -6.47 3.95
N GLN A 63 15.60 -7.75 4.05
CA GLN A 63 15.22 -8.58 2.90
C GLN A 63 13.89 -8.12 2.27
N GLN A 64 12.90 -7.77 3.11
CA GLN A 64 11.60 -7.30 2.67
C GLN A 64 11.68 -5.91 2.04
N LEU A 65 12.51 -5.01 2.58
CA LEU A 65 12.75 -3.68 2.01
C LEU A 65 13.27 -3.77 0.57
N VAL A 66 14.16 -4.71 0.27
CA VAL A 66 14.65 -4.95 -1.10
C VAL A 66 13.52 -5.47 -2.01
N SER A 67 12.60 -6.27 -1.47
CA SER A 67 11.46 -6.84 -2.21
C SER A 67 10.29 -5.86 -2.39
N MET A 68 10.33 -4.68 -1.76
CA MET A 68 9.20 -3.73 -1.83
C MET A 68 8.89 -3.28 -3.26
N ASP A 69 9.89 -3.10 -4.12
CA ASP A 69 9.65 -2.73 -5.52
C ASP A 69 8.79 -3.78 -6.23
N ASP A 70 9.12 -5.06 -6.08
CA ASP A 70 8.36 -6.16 -6.68
C ASP A 70 6.94 -6.25 -6.10
N ILE A 71 6.76 -6.00 -4.80
CA ILE A 71 5.45 -6.02 -4.15
C ILE A 71 4.55 -4.88 -4.68
N TYR A 72 5.08 -3.66 -4.78
CA TYR A 72 4.32 -2.54 -5.32
C TYR A 72 4.07 -2.70 -6.82
N ARG A 73 5.03 -3.22 -7.58
CA ARG A 73 4.89 -3.49 -9.02
C ARG A 73 3.88 -4.60 -9.31
N GLY A 74 3.85 -5.63 -8.48
CA GLY A 74 2.90 -6.75 -8.59
C GLY A 74 1.52 -6.48 -7.99
N ALA A 75 1.32 -5.34 -7.31
CA ALA A 75 0.04 -5.01 -6.73
C ALA A 75 -1.00 -4.65 -7.81
N LEU A 76 -2.17 -5.30 -7.77
CA LEU A 76 -3.28 -4.97 -8.68
C LEU A 76 -3.66 -3.49 -8.60
N ILE A 77 -3.70 -2.97 -7.37
CA ILE A 77 -3.96 -1.58 -7.00
C ILE A 77 -3.01 -1.19 -5.87
N VAL A 78 -2.46 0.03 -5.97
CA VAL A 78 -1.76 0.68 -4.87
C VAL A 78 -2.65 1.78 -4.31
N PHE A 79 -3.05 1.62 -3.05
CA PHE A 79 -3.79 2.62 -2.31
C PHE A 79 -2.82 3.61 -1.70
N ILE A 80 -3.00 4.89 -1.98
CA ILE A 80 -2.21 5.97 -1.41
C ILE A 80 -3.10 6.71 -0.41
N ASP A 81 -2.66 6.79 0.84
CA ASP A 81 -3.28 7.56 1.90
C ASP A 81 -2.37 8.70 2.32
N SER A 82 -2.92 9.90 2.27
CA SER A 82 -2.16 11.12 2.48
C SER A 82 -2.34 11.70 3.88
N GLY A 83 -2.81 10.88 4.82
CA GLY A 83 -3.23 11.38 6.12
C GLY A 83 -4.37 12.39 6.01
N ASP A 84 -4.32 13.40 6.87
CA ASP A 84 -5.27 14.51 6.89
C ASP A 84 -4.76 15.71 6.07
N ALA A 85 -4.03 15.43 4.97
CA ALA A 85 -3.49 16.48 4.12
C ALA A 85 -4.60 17.43 3.64
N PRO A 86 -4.34 18.76 3.62
CA PRO A 86 -5.30 19.74 3.13
C PRO A 86 -5.77 19.42 1.70
N MET A 87 -7.03 19.71 1.41
CA MET A 87 -7.64 19.51 0.09
C MET A 87 -6.88 20.22 -1.05
N GLU A 88 -6.09 21.23 -0.74
CA GLU A 88 -5.20 21.94 -1.67
C GLU A 88 -4.19 21.02 -2.38
N TYR A 89 -3.80 19.90 -1.74
CA TYR A 89 -2.89 18.91 -2.34
C TYR A 89 -3.61 17.82 -3.16
N SER A 90 -4.95 17.88 -3.27
CA SER A 90 -5.77 16.89 -4.00
C SER A 90 -5.38 16.71 -5.47
N VAL A 91 -4.93 17.77 -6.14
CA VAL A 91 -4.47 17.72 -7.54
C VAL A 91 -3.21 16.87 -7.67
N GLY A 92 -2.29 16.93 -6.70
CA GLY A 92 -1.10 16.08 -6.67
C GLY A 92 -1.45 14.60 -6.48
N TYR A 93 -2.45 14.30 -5.65
CA TYR A 93 -2.93 12.92 -5.45
C TYR A 93 -3.62 12.36 -6.70
N ASP A 94 -4.47 13.14 -7.37
CA ASP A 94 -5.10 12.76 -8.64
C ASP A 94 -4.05 12.49 -9.73
N LEU A 95 -3.03 13.34 -9.85
CA LEU A 95 -1.90 13.11 -10.76
C LEU A 95 -1.14 11.82 -10.45
N THR A 96 -0.85 11.56 -9.17
CA THR A 96 -0.11 10.37 -8.74
C THR A 96 -0.89 9.09 -9.04
N LEU A 97 -2.21 9.09 -8.81
CA LEU A 97 -3.10 7.98 -9.16
C LEU A 97 -3.16 7.76 -10.68
N ARG A 98 -3.22 8.83 -11.48
CA ARG A 98 -3.25 8.75 -12.95
C ARG A 98 -1.93 8.22 -13.53
N ILE A 99 -0.78 8.55 -12.95
CA ILE A 99 0.52 8.01 -13.39
C ILE A 99 0.56 6.49 -13.20
N CYS A 100 0.05 5.96 -12.09
CA CYS A 100 -0.03 4.51 -11.87
C CYS A 100 -0.90 3.81 -12.91
N VAL A 101 -2.04 4.41 -13.28
CA VAL A 101 -2.92 3.87 -14.34
C VAL A 101 -2.23 3.90 -15.70
N VAL A 102 -1.60 5.02 -16.07
CA VAL A 102 -0.89 5.14 -17.35
C VAL A 102 0.27 4.16 -17.44
N ARG A 103 1.04 3.96 -16.36
CA ARG A 103 2.11 2.96 -16.30
C ARG A 103 1.57 1.56 -16.56
N LYS A 104 0.48 1.17 -15.90
CA LYS A 104 -0.15 -0.13 -16.11
C LYS A 104 -0.65 -0.33 -17.55
N MET A 105 -1.25 0.69 -18.15
CA MET A 105 -1.67 0.66 -19.56
C MET A 105 -0.50 0.59 -20.54
N LEU A 106 0.65 1.17 -20.19
CA LEU A 106 1.86 1.08 -21.01
C LEU A 106 2.49 -0.31 -20.91
N ASP A 107 2.54 -0.89 -19.71
CA ASP A 107 3.08 -2.24 -19.51
C ASP A 107 2.21 -3.30 -20.23
N GLU A 108 0.88 -3.24 -20.10
CA GLU A 108 -0.07 -4.12 -20.82
C GLU A 108 0.10 -3.99 -22.36
N ARG A 109 0.23 -2.76 -22.89
CA ARG A 109 0.46 -2.54 -24.33
C ARG A 109 1.81 -3.07 -24.82
N VAL A 110 2.84 -3.06 -23.97
CA VAL A 110 4.15 -3.59 -24.35
C VAL A 110 4.10 -5.12 -24.41
N GLU A 111 3.42 -5.77 -23.47
CA GLU A 111 3.21 -7.23 -23.49
C GLU A 111 2.43 -7.67 -24.74
N ASP A 112 1.33 -6.99 -25.08
CA ASP A 112 0.55 -7.26 -26.29
C ASP A 112 1.42 -7.16 -27.58
N LEU A 113 2.31 -6.18 -27.65
CA LEU A 113 3.20 -5.97 -28.79
C LEU A 113 4.31 -7.03 -28.90
N VAL A 114 4.72 -7.62 -27.77
CA VAL A 114 5.73 -8.69 -27.74
C VAL A 114 5.10 -10.04 -28.07
N ASP A 115 3.88 -10.30 -27.62
CA ASP A 115 3.15 -11.54 -27.92
C ASP A 115 2.64 -11.62 -29.36
N GLU A 116 2.33 -10.49 -30.02
CA GLU A 116 1.99 -10.46 -31.46
C GLU A 116 3.19 -10.77 -32.40
N GLN A 117 4.42 -10.81 -31.88
CA GLN A 117 5.64 -11.06 -32.67
C GLN A 117 6.20 -12.50 -32.57
N LEU A 118 5.50 -13.40 -31.89
CA LEU A 118 5.83 -14.84 -31.75
C LEU A 118 4.84 -15.74 -32.51
#